data_AF-A0A1C5G198-F1
#
_entry.id   AF-A0A1C5G198-F1
#
_cell.length_a   1.000
_cell.length_b   1.000
_cell.length_c   1.000
_cell.angle_alpha   90.00
_cell.angle_beta   90.00
_cell.angle_gamma   90.00
#
_symmetry.space_group_name_H-M   'P 1'
#
loop_
_entity.id
_entity.type
_entity.pdbx_description
1 polymer ?
#
loop_
_entity_poly.entity_id
_entity_poly.type
_entity_poly.pdbx_seq_one_letter_code
_entity_poly.pdbx_strand_id
1 'polypeptide(L)'
;EGAYGEAVERVRREIAQGAALAGGALTHWHGLPRDSTPDELLTALTDSLATLLRGAAATADEQIAEAGKRDPAARAGLAPCDTHGAAERIGVAVRHWRRCAEELAEEEARARIAEYGGSCAPEEIAALLAAALLGGRRARKAGEKLAETLGAHAALRLGDRGGRLLDGCVTRAMRAERDRSLAPLDALDMTPEHQVELIAALSVLQKER
;
A
#
# COMPACT_ATOMS: atom_id res chain seq x y z
N GLU A 1 12.91 -11.14 -6.29
CA GLU A 1 11.54 -10.66 -5.97
C GLU A 1 10.58 -11.23 -7.01
N GLY A 2 9.40 -11.70 -6.61
CA GLY A 2 8.40 -12.30 -7.52
C GLY A 2 7.28 -11.31 -7.87
N ALA A 3 6.13 -11.81 -8.34
CA ALA A 3 4.96 -11.01 -8.76
C ALA A 3 4.52 -9.95 -7.73
N TYR A 4 4.54 -10.27 -6.43
CA TYR A 4 4.20 -9.31 -5.38
C TYR A 4 5.26 -8.20 -5.18
N GLY A 5 6.52 -8.46 -5.50
CA GLY A 5 7.56 -7.40 -5.51
C GLY A 5 7.35 -6.43 -6.67
N GLU A 6 7.03 -6.96 -7.86
CA GLU A 6 6.67 -6.13 -9.02
C GLU A 6 5.40 -5.31 -8.76
N ALA A 7 4.43 -5.87 -8.02
CA ALA A 7 3.23 -5.17 -7.59
C ALA A 7 3.55 -3.97 -6.68
N VAL A 8 4.47 -4.11 -5.71
CA VAL A 8 4.94 -2.98 -4.87
C VAL A 8 5.53 -1.88 -5.74
N GLU A 9 6.44 -2.22 -6.65
CA GLU A 9 7.08 -1.26 -7.54
C GLU A 9 6.07 -0.57 -8.47
N ARG A 10 5.08 -1.31 -8.97
CA ARG A 10 3.99 -0.74 -9.77
C ARG A 10 3.17 0.26 -8.98
N VAL A 11 2.74 -0.09 -7.76
CA VAL A 11 1.97 0.81 -6.89
C VAL A 11 2.78 2.09 -6.60
N ARG A 12 4.07 1.96 -6.29
CA ARG A 12 4.96 3.12 -6.08
C ARG A 12 4.98 4.04 -7.30
N ARG A 13 5.11 3.49 -8.51
CA ARG A 13 5.07 4.27 -9.75
C ARG A 13 3.71 4.93 -9.98
N GLU A 14 2.61 4.22 -9.76
CA GLU A 14 1.25 4.75 -9.94
C GLU A 14 0.96 5.89 -8.95
N ILE A 15 1.37 5.75 -7.69
CA ILE A 15 1.29 6.80 -6.67
C ILE A 15 2.13 8.02 -7.08
N ALA A 16 3.37 7.82 -7.52
CA ALA A 16 4.23 8.91 -7.98
C ALA A 16 3.65 9.67 -9.20
N GLN A 17 2.84 8.98 -10.03
CA GLN A 17 2.11 9.58 -11.15
C GLN A 17 0.79 10.24 -10.73
N GLY A 18 0.36 10.09 -9.47
CA GLY A 18 -0.88 10.64 -8.94
C GLY A 18 -2.13 9.85 -9.32
N ALA A 19 -2.00 8.52 -9.47
CA ALA A 19 -3.14 7.65 -9.80
C ALA A 19 -4.22 7.65 -8.71
N ALA A 20 -3.83 7.82 -7.44
CA ALA A 20 -4.75 7.89 -6.32
C ALA A 20 -5.53 9.21 -6.24
N LEU A 21 -5.04 10.28 -6.89
CA LEU A 21 -5.75 11.54 -7.03
C LEU A 21 -6.46 11.61 -8.39
N ALA A 22 -7.48 10.78 -8.53
CA ALA A 22 -8.33 10.70 -9.71
C ALA A 22 -9.80 10.56 -9.29
N GLY A 23 -10.73 10.76 -10.24
CA GLY A 23 -12.17 10.62 -9.99
C GLY A 23 -12.64 11.46 -8.80
N GLY A 24 -13.32 10.81 -7.85
CA GLY A 24 -13.84 11.47 -6.65
C GLY A 24 -12.79 12.19 -5.81
N ALA A 25 -11.60 11.61 -5.63
CA ALA A 25 -10.51 12.26 -4.88
C ALA A 25 -10.06 13.57 -5.53
N LEU A 26 -10.03 13.61 -6.88
CA LEU A 26 -9.70 14.84 -7.61
C LEU A 26 -10.82 15.89 -7.50
N THR A 27 -12.09 15.47 -7.50
CA THR A 27 -13.23 16.36 -7.25
C THR A 27 -13.14 17.02 -5.88
N HIS A 28 -12.93 16.24 -4.83
CA HIS A 28 -12.81 16.78 -3.46
C HIS A 28 -11.57 17.66 -3.30
N TRP A 29 -10.47 17.33 -3.97
CA TRP A 29 -9.27 18.16 -3.98
C TRP A 29 -9.51 19.55 -4.57
N HIS A 30 -10.23 19.64 -5.69
CA HIS A 30 -10.57 20.93 -6.30
C HIS A 30 -11.64 21.70 -5.52
N GLY A 31 -12.53 21.00 -4.81
CA GLY A 31 -13.55 21.61 -3.96
C GLY A 31 -13.02 22.18 -2.65
N LEU A 32 -11.87 21.73 -2.14
CA LEU A 32 -11.36 22.14 -0.83
C LEU A 32 -10.93 23.64 -0.80
N PRO A 33 -11.39 24.45 0.18
CA PRO A 33 -12.26 24.10 1.32
C PRO A 33 -13.74 24.46 1.14
N ARG A 34 -14.15 24.94 -0.04
CA ARG A 34 -15.48 25.55 -0.25
C ARG A 34 -16.59 24.52 -0.47
N ASP A 35 -16.30 23.50 -1.27
CA ASP A 35 -17.26 22.51 -1.74
C ASP A 35 -16.93 21.09 -1.26
N SER A 36 -15.88 20.95 -0.45
CA SER A 36 -15.47 19.67 0.15
C SER A 36 -14.73 19.92 1.45
N THR A 37 -14.94 19.00 2.39
CA THR A 37 -14.27 18.97 3.68
C THR A 37 -12.94 18.20 3.60
N PRO A 38 -12.01 18.44 4.55
CA PRO A 38 -10.79 17.63 4.66
C PRO A 38 -11.06 16.13 4.82
N ASP A 39 -12.10 15.75 5.57
CA ASP A 39 -12.46 14.35 5.81
C ASP A 39 -12.98 13.64 4.55
N GLU A 40 -13.79 14.32 3.74
CA GLU A 40 -14.25 13.79 2.45
C GLU A 40 -13.09 13.55 1.48
N LEU A 41 -12.15 14.50 1.41
CA LEU A 41 -10.94 14.32 0.62
C LEU A 41 -10.09 13.15 1.13
N LEU A 42 -9.87 13.08 2.44
CA LEU A 42 -9.08 12.00 3.05
C LEU A 42 -9.72 10.63 2.81
N THR A 43 -11.05 10.54 2.95
CA THR A 43 -11.83 9.33 2.66
C THR A 43 -11.68 8.91 1.19
N ALA A 44 -11.88 9.84 0.25
CA ALA A 44 -11.75 9.55 -1.18
C ALA A 44 -10.33 9.12 -1.58
N LEU A 45 -9.30 9.70 -0.96
CA LEU A 45 -7.90 9.30 -1.14
C LEU A 45 -7.63 7.89 -0.58
N THR A 46 -8.17 7.57 0.59
CA THR A 46 -8.04 6.23 1.18
C THR A 46 -8.73 5.17 0.35
N ASP A 47 -9.92 5.45 -0.18
CA ASP A 47 -10.64 4.52 -1.06
C ASP A 47 -9.89 4.29 -2.37
N SER A 48 -9.28 5.36 -2.91
CA SER A 48 -8.45 5.28 -4.11
C SER A 48 -7.19 4.45 -3.87
N LEU A 49 -6.50 4.65 -2.74
CA LEU A 49 -5.34 3.83 -2.35
C LEU A 49 -5.71 2.36 -2.18
N ALA A 50 -6.82 2.08 -1.48
CA ALA A 50 -7.29 0.70 -1.29
C ALA A 50 -7.64 0.05 -2.63
N THR A 51 -8.23 0.79 -3.57
CA THR A 51 -8.52 0.31 -4.92
C THR A 51 -7.25 -0.02 -5.70
N LEU A 52 -6.24 0.84 -5.66
CA LEU A 52 -4.94 0.58 -6.30
C LEU A 52 -4.28 -0.67 -5.74
N LEU A 53 -4.24 -0.82 -4.41
CA LEU A 53 -3.63 -1.98 -3.76
C LEU A 53 -4.37 -3.29 -4.09
N ARG A 54 -5.71 -3.28 -4.11
CA ARG A 54 -6.50 -4.45 -4.53
C ARG A 54 -6.23 -4.84 -5.97
N GLY A 55 -6.19 -3.87 -6.88
CA GLY A 55 -5.83 -4.11 -8.28
C GLY A 55 -4.41 -4.64 -8.41
N ALA A 56 -3.49 -4.15 -7.58
CA ALA A 56 -2.11 -4.63 -7.53
C ALA A 56 -2.00 -6.10 -7.13
N ALA A 57 -2.66 -6.47 -6.04
CA ALA A 57 -2.70 -7.85 -5.54
C ALA A 57 -3.38 -8.80 -6.54
N ALA A 58 -4.53 -8.41 -7.10
CA ALA A 58 -5.25 -9.23 -8.09
C ALA A 58 -4.38 -9.55 -9.31
N THR A 59 -3.67 -8.56 -9.87
CA THR A 59 -2.75 -8.82 -10.98
C THR A 59 -1.57 -9.72 -10.58
N ALA A 60 -1.06 -9.59 -9.36
CA ALA A 60 0.03 -10.45 -8.88
C ALA A 60 -0.44 -11.90 -8.77
N ASP A 61 -1.64 -12.12 -8.22
CA ASP A 61 -2.26 -13.44 -8.15
C ASP A 61 -2.53 -14.04 -9.53
N GLU A 62 -3.02 -13.23 -10.48
CA GLU A 62 -3.20 -13.65 -11.87
C GLU A 62 -1.87 -14.09 -12.50
N GLN A 63 -0.80 -13.33 -12.33
CA GLN A 63 0.53 -13.70 -12.83
C GLN A 63 1.04 -15.01 -12.24
N ILE A 64 0.85 -15.21 -10.93
CA ILE A 64 1.19 -16.45 -10.24
C ILE A 64 0.36 -17.62 -10.80
N ALA A 65 -0.95 -17.43 -10.98
CA ALA A 65 -1.83 -18.45 -11.53
C ALA A 65 -1.46 -18.83 -12.98
N GLU A 66 -1.13 -17.84 -13.83
CA GLU A 66 -0.65 -18.08 -15.20
C GLU A 66 0.69 -18.81 -15.21
N ALA A 67 1.62 -18.47 -14.31
CA ALA A 67 2.88 -19.19 -14.18
C ALA A 67 2.64 -20.66 -13.77
N GLY A 68 1.73 -20.89 -12.82
CA GLY A 68 1.32 -22.23 -12.36
C GLY A 68 0.60 -23.08 -13.42
N LYS A 69 0.10 -22.51 -14.53
CA LYS A 69 -0.40 -23.33 -15.65
C LYS A 69 0.71 -24.11 -16.35
N ARG A 70 1.94 -23.60 -16.33
CA ARG A 70 3.11 -24.27 -16.92
C ARG A 70 3.68 -25.36 -16.01
N ASP A 71 3.40 -25.26 -14.71
CA ASP A 71 3.80 -26.24 -13.69
C ASP A 71 2.63 -26.52 -12.72
N PRO A 72 1.80 -27.55 -13.03
CA PRO A 72 0.67 -27.93 -12.20
C PRO A 72 1.06 -28.34 -10.76
N ALA A 73 2.28 -28.82 -10.54
CA ALA A 73 2.77 -29.20 -9.22
C ALA A 73 3.02 -27.94 -8.37
N ALA A 74 3.64 -26.91 -8.96
CA ALA A 74 3.77 -25.60 -8.32
C ALA A 74 2.42 -24.97 -7.99
N ARG A 75 1.41 -25.15 -8.87
CA ARG A 75 0.05 -24.64 -8.63
C ARG A 75 -0.65 -25.35 -7.47
N ALA A 76 -0.48 -26.66 -7.32
CA ALA A 76 -1.15 -27.43 -6.27
C ALA A 76 -0.74 -27.03 -4.85
N GLY A 77 0.44 -26.41 -4.70
CA GLY A 77 0.95 -25.94 -3.42
C GLY A 77 0.54 -24.52 -3.03
N LEU A 78 -0.14 -23.76 -3.90
CA LEU A 78 -0.53 -22.38 -3.63
C LEU A 78 -1.94 -22.29 -3.03
N ALA A 79 -2.17 -21.27 -2.20
CA ALA A 79 -3.53 -20.98 -1.74
C ALA A 79 -4.43 -20.54 -2.92
N PRO A 80 -5.72 -20.91 -2.91
CA PRO A 80 -6.68 -20.34 -3.85
C PRO A 80 -6.74 -18.81 -3.71
N CYS A 81 -6.94 -18.11 -4.84
CA CYS A 81 -7.14 -16.66 -4.83
C CYS A 81 -8.38 -16.29 -4.00
N ASP A 82 -8.17 -15.54 -2.92
CA ASP A 82 -9.22 -15.01 -2.03
C ASP A 82 -9.34 -13.49 -2.24
N THR A 83 -9.96 -13.09 -3.34
CA THR A 83 -10.07 -11.68 -3.73
C THR A 83 -10.90 -10.86 -2.73
N HIS A 84 -11.94 -11.47 -2.14
CA HIS A 84 -12.79 -10.80 -1.17
C HIS A 84 -12.06 -10.58 0.16
N GLY A 85 -11.43 -11.62 0.72
CA GLY A 85 -10.65 -11.45 1.94
C GLY A 85 -9.44 -10.54 1.71
N ALA A 86 -8.78 -10.59 0.54
CA ALA A 86 -7.71 -9.64 0.20
C ALA A 86 -8.23 -8.19 0.23
N ALA A 87 -9.43 -7.94 -0.29
CA ALA A 87 -10.06 -6.63 -0.26
C ALA A 87 -10.30 -6.12 1.17
N GLU A 88 -10.81 -6.97 2.06
CA GLU A 88 -11.05 -6.61 3.47
C GLU A 88 -9.76 -6.25 4.19
N ARG A 89 -8.71 -7.05 4.01
CA ARG A 89 -7.40 -6.90 4.67
C ARG A 89 -6.65 -5.69 4.19
N ILE A 90 -6.63 -5.46 2.87
CA ILE A 90 -6.10 -4.24 2.29
C ILE A 90 -6.87 -3.03 2.85
N GLY A 91 -8.20 -3.13 2.98
CA GLY A 91 -9.01 -2.11 3.63
C GLY A 91 -8.57 -1.83 5.07
N VAL A 92 -8.30 -2.86 5.87
CA VAL A 92 -7.77 -2.69 7.25
C VAL A 92 -6.40 -2.00 7.24
N ALA A 93 -5.48 -2.43 6.36
CA ALA A 93 -4.14 -1.85 6.26
C ALA A 93 -4.19 -0.36 5.87
N VAL A 94 -5.09 0.02 4.95
CA VAL A 94 -5.27 1.41 4.53
C VAL A 94 -5.93 2.25 5.63
N ARG A 95 -6.93 1.73 6.35
CA ARG A 95 -7.53 2.44 7.50
C ARG A 95 -6.52 2.66 8.62
N HIS A 96 -5.67 1.68 8.89
CA HIS A 96 -4.57 1.83 9.84
C HIS A 96 -3.58 2.91 9.37
N TRP A 97 -3.22 2.92 8.08
CA TRP A 97 -2.39 3.99 7.52
C TRP A 97 -3.02 5.37 7.67
N ARG A 98 -4.31 5.51 7.36
CA ARG A 98 -5.08 6.75 7.55
C ARG A 98 -4.97 7.23 9.00
N ARG A 99 -5.21 6.34 9.96
CA ARG A 99 -5.13 6.68 11.39
C ARG A 99 -3.73 7.17 11.78
N CYS A 100 -2.67 6.49 11.33
CA CYS A 100 -1.31 6.96 11.59
C CYS A 100 -1.01 8.31 10.92
N ALA A 101 -1.57 8.59 9.74
CA ALA A 101 -1.40 9.89 9.08
C ALA A 101 -2.13 11.02 9.82
N GLU A 102 -3.33 10.76 10.35
CA GLU A 102 -4.05 11.67 11.23
C GLU A 102 -3.26 11.94 12.52
N GLU A 103 -2.70 10.89 13.13
CA GLU A 103 -1.86 11.03 14.33
C GLU A 103 -0.60 11.88 14.08
N LEU A 104 0.08 11.69 12.93
CA LEU A 104 1.18 12.56 12.52
C LEU A 104 0.73 14.03 12.38
N ALA A 105 -0.43 14.25 11.78
CA ALA A 105 -0.97 15.60 11.60
C ALA A 105 -1.34 16.25 12.94
N GLU A 106 -1.95 15.51 13.86
CA GLU A 106 -2.24 15.96 15.22
C GLU A 106 -0.96 16.32 16.00
N GLU A 107 0.10 15.50 15.89
CA GLU A 107 1.39 15.77 16.53
C GLU A 107 2.00 17.09 16.04
N GLU A 108 2.06 17.28 14.72
CA GLU A 108 2.63 18.50 14.13
C GLU A 108 1.76 19.74 14.42
N ALA A 109 0.42 19.60 14.42
CA ALA A 109 -0.48 20.68 14.83
C ALA A 109 -0.24 21.09 16.29
N ARG A 110 -0.10 20.12 17.21
CA ARG A 110 0.22 20.38 18.62
C ARG A 110 1.57 21.08 18.78
N ALA A 111 2.61 20.62 18.07
CA ALA A 111 3.93 21.26 18.08
C ALA A 111 3.85 22.72 17.57
N ARG A 112 3.12 22.95 16.48
CA ARG A 112 2.96 24.27 15.87
C ARG A 112 2.23 25.27 16.79
N ILE A 113 1.22 24.80 17.52
CA ILE A 113 0.49 25.60 18.51
C ILE A 113 1.39 25.91 19.71
N ALA A 114 2.20 24.95 20.17
CA ALA A 114 3.13 25.16 21.28
C ALA A 114 4.23 26.20 20.96
N GLU A 115 4.73 26.21 19.71
CA GLU A 115 5.82 27.10 19.31
C GLU A 115 5.40 28.55 19.03
N TYR A 116 4.26 28.78 18.39
CA TYR A 116 3.85 30.16 18.00
C TYR A 116 2.42 30.55 18.40
N GLY A 117 1.70 29.69 19.14
CA GLY A 117 0.30 29.92 19.49
C GLY A 117 -0.67 29.82 18.30
N GLY A 118 -1.95 30.06 18.58
CA GLY A 118 -3.04 30.06 17.59
C GLY A 118 -3.81 28.73 17.51
N SER A 119 -4.61 28.58 16.44
CA SER A 119 -5.29 27.32 16.11
C SER A 119 -4.72 26.74 14.82
N CYS A 120 -4.65 25.40 14.77
CA CYS A 120 -4.19 24.65 13.62
C CYS A 120 -5.11 23.44 13.46
N ALA A 121 -5.72 23.26 12.30
CA ALA A 121 -6.70 22.19 12.05
C ALA A 121 -5.97 20.89 11.66
N PRO A 122 -5.86 19.89 12.54
CA PRO A 122 -5.14 18.65 12.24
C PRO A 122 -5.78 17.86 11.09
N GLU A 123 -7.09 17.95 10.91
CA GLU A 123 -7.82 17.28 9.83
C GLU A 123 -7.42 17.85 8.46
N GLU A 124 -7.23 19.16 8.37
CA GLU A 124 -6.73 19.82 7.15
C GLU A 124 -5.29 19.40 6.85
N ILE A 125 -4.42 19.35 7.87
CA ILE A 125 -3.05 18.87 7.72
C ILE A 125 -3.03 17.41 7.25
N ALA A 126 -3.86 16.54 7.82
CA ALA A 126 -3.94 15.13 7.44
C ALA A 126 -4.38 14.97 5.98
N ALA A 127 -5.40 15.71 5.55
CA ALA A 127 -5.89 15.70 4.17
C ALA A 127 -4.84 16.24 3.18
N LEU A 128 -4.15 17.33 3.52
CA LEU A 128 -3.08 17.89 2.70
C LEU A 128 -1.88 16.95 2.62
N LEU A 129 -1.51 16.29 3.73
CA LEU A 129 -0.46 15.27 3.76
C LEU A 129 -0.81 14.10 2.85
N ALA A 130 -2.01 13.54 3.00
CA ALA A 130 -2.48 12.45 2.15
C ALA A 130 -2.48 12.86 0.67
N ALA A 131 -2.96 14.06 0.34
CA ALA A 131 -2.95 14.57 -1.03
C ALA A 131 -1.52 14.74 -1.56
N ALA A 132 -0.60 15.28 -0.78
CA ALA A 132 0.80 15.46 -1.17
C ALA A 132 1.50 14.11 -1.44
N LEU A 133 1.20 13.08 -0.64
CA LEU A 133 1.78 11.74 -0.79
C LEU A 133 1.19 10.95 -1.96
N LEU A 134 -0.12 11.06 -2.18
CA LEU A 134 -0.87 10.22 -3.12
C LEU A 134 -1.13 10.88 -4.48
N GLY A 135 -1.05 12.21 -4.55
CA GLY A 135 -1.38 12.97 -5.74
C GLY A 135 -0.23 13.21 -6.70
N GLY A 136 0.99 12.78 -6.38
CA GLY A 136 2.17 12.99 -7.20
C GLY A 136 2.29 14.45 -7.65
N ARG A 137 2.52 14.66 -8.96
CA ARG A 137 2.58 16.03 -9.53
C ARG A 137 1.25 16.80 -9.47
N ARG A 138 0.10 16.11 -9.42
CA ARG A 138 -1.24 16.74 -9.46
C ARG A 138 -1.59 17.46 -8.15
N ALA A 139 -1.00 17.02 -7.04
CA ALA A 139 -1.18 17.62 -5.72
C ALA A 139 0.03 18.44 -5.24
N ARG A 140 0.87 18.98 -6.14
CA ARG A 140 2.02 19.81 -5.74
C ARG A 140 1.63 20.95 -4.79
N LYS A 141 0.48 21.57 -5.03
CA LYS A 141 -0.09 22.63 -4.19
C LYS A 141 -0.42 22.16 -2.76
N ALA A 142 -0.59 20.86 -2.50
CA ALA A 142 -0.81 20.34 -1.16
C ALA A 142 0.43 20.51 -0.27
N GLY A 143 1.62 20.21 -0.82
CA GLY A 143 2.89 20.44 -0.12
C GLY A 143 3.17 21.92 0.12
N GLU A 144 2.83 22.79 -0.84
CA GLU A 144 2.93 24.25 -0.70
C GLU A 144 2.02 24.74 0.44
N LYS A 145 0.75 24.33 0.46
CA LYS A 145 -0.18 24.65 1.56
C LYS A 145 0.30 24.13 2.92
N LEU A 146 0.86 22.92 2.98
CA LEU A 146 1.47 22.43 4.24
C LEU A 146 2.62 23.32 4.71
N ALA A 147 3.47 23.79 3.78
CA ALA A 147 4.56 24.68 4.10
C ALA A 147 4.07 26.06 4.55
N GLU A 148 2.96 26.56 4.00
CA GLU A 148 2.31 27.80 4.46
C GLU A 148 1.74 27.64 5.89
N THR A 149 1.10 26.51 6.19
CA THR A 149 0.46 26.26 7.50
C THR A 149 1.49 25.94 8.60
N LEU A 150 2.44 25.05 8.32
CA LEU A 150 3.38 24.50 9.31
C LEU A 150 4.76 25.15 9.26
N GLY A 151 5.09 25.85 8.18
CA GLY A 151 6.45 26.23 7.84
C GLY A 151 7.15 25.14 7.00
N ALA A 152 8.04 25.57 6.11
CA ALA A 152 8.68 24.68 5.12
C ALA A 152 9.41 23.48 5.74
N HIS A 153 10.14 23.68 6.84
CA HIS A 153 10.90 22.60 7.47
C HIS A 153 10.00 21.53 8.12
N ALA A 154 8.95 21.96 8.83
CA ALA A 154 7.99 21.05 9.43
C ALA A 154 7.19 20.28 8.37
N ALA A 155 6.78 20.96 7.29
CA ALA A 155 6.09 20.33 6.17
C ALA A 155 6.95 19.26 5.47
N LEU A 156 8.24 19.54 5.25
CA LEU A 156 9.18 18.56 4.68
C LEU A 156 9.35 17.34 5.58
N ARG A 157 9.60 17.55 6.88
CA ARG A 157 9.73 16.46 7.86
C ARG A 157 8.46 15.61 7.94
N LEU A 158 7.29 16.25 7.95
CA LEU A 158 6.01 15.57 7.96
C LEU A 158 5.81 14.74 6.68
N GLY A 159 6.15 15.31 5.52
CA GLY A 159 6.15 14.62 4.24
C GLY A 159 7.05 13.37 4.24
N ASP A 160 8.27 13.47 4.78
CA ASP A 160 9.20 12.34 4.87
C ASP A 160 8.67 11.23 5.81
N ARG A 161 8.12 11.60 6.97
CA ARG A 161 7.49 10.66 7.92
C ARG A 161 6.29 9.98 7.28
N GLY A 162 5.41 10.75 6.64
CA GLY A 162 4.23 10.24 5.93
C GLY A 162 4.59 9.34 4.76
N GLY A 163 5.64 9.67 4.00
CA GLY A 163 6.17 8.85 2.92
C GLY A 163 6.65 7.49 3.40
N ARG A 164 7.40 7.44 4.52
CA ARG A 164 7.80 6.16 5.15
C ARG A 164 6.60 5.35 5.64
N LEU A 165 5.57 6.01 6.19
CA LEU A 165 4.34 5.32 6.61
C LEU A 165 3.60 4.71 5.42
N LEU A 166 3.46 5.45 4.32
CA LEU A 166 2.83 4.98 3.09
C LEU A 166 3.61 3.82 2.49
N ASP A 167 4.93 3.94 2.37
CA ASP A 167 5.78 2.88 1.84
C ASP A 167 5.70 1.60 2.68
N GLY A 168 5.69 1.75 4.00
CA GLY A 168 5.46 0.65 4.94
C GLY A 168 4.06 0.03 4.79
N CYS A 169 3.02 0.83 4.54
CA CYS A 169 1.67 0.34 4.27
C CYS A 169 1.64 -0.53 3.01
N VAL A 170 2.15 -0.01 1.88
CA VAL A 170 2.21 -0.73 0.59
C VAL A 170 2.98 -2.04 0.73
N THR A 171 4.20 -1.97 1.29
CA THR A 171 5.07 -3.13 1.45
C THR A 171 4.45 -4.20 2.35
N ARG A 172 3.88 -3.81 3.50
CA ARG A 172 3.25 -4.75 4.42
C ARG A 172 1.98 -5.38 3.83
N ALA A 173 1.15 -4.60 3.14
CA ALA A 173 -0.06 -5.11 2.51
C ALA A 173 0.29 -6.17 1.45
N MET A 174 1.20 -5.87 0.53
CA MET A 174 1.61 -6.81 -0.52
C MET A 174 2.35 -8.03 0.05
N ARG A 175 3.18 -7.84 1.08
CA ARG A 175 3.85 -8.95 1.76
C ARG A 175 2.85 -9.88 2.46
N ALA A 176 1.85 -9.32 3.14
CA ALA A 176 0.83 -10.12 3.83
C ALA A 176 0.01 -10.96 2.85
N GLU A 177 -0.31 -10.43 1.67
CA GLU A 177 -1.01 -11.19 0.62
C GLU A 177 -0.11 -12.27 0.03
N ARG A 178 1.17 -11.96 -0.26
CA ARG A 178 2.15 -12.97 -0.69
C ARG A 178 2.29 -14.11 0.31
N ASP A 179 2.50 -13.79 1.58
CA ASP A 179 2.75 -14.78 2.63
C ASP A 179 1.52 -15.70 2.80
N ARG A 180 0.30 -15.20 2.55
CA ARG A 180 -0.91 -16.04 2.50
C ARG A 180 -0.94 -16.95 1.29
N SER A 181 -0.61 -16.43 0.10
CA SER A 181 -0.58 -17.23 -1.12
C SER A 181 0.42 -18.38 -1.01
N LEU A 182 1.49 -18.21 -0.23
CA LEU A 182 2.52 -19.21 0.03
C LEU A 182 2.27 -20.08 1.27
N ALA A 183 1.33 -19.73 2.15
CA ALA A 183 1.10 -20.44 3.41
C ALA A 183 0.89 -21.96 3.27
N PRO A 184 0.23 -22.49 2.23
CA PRO A 184 0.12 -23.95 2.07
C PRO A 184 1.46 -24.62 1.71
N LEU A 185 2.39 -23.92 1.04
CA LEU A 185 3.75 -24.43 0.81
C LEU A 185 4.53 -24.49 2.13
N ASP A 186 4.42 -23.46 2.96
CA ASP A 186 5.09 -23.42 4.27
C ASP A 186 4.58 -24.54 5.19
N ALA A 187 3.29 -24.88 5.10
CA ALA A 187 2.68 -25.96 5.87
C ALA A 187 3.14 -27.38 5.47
N LEU A 188 3.72 -27.54 4.27
CA LEU A 188 4.28 -28.83 3.83
C LEU A 188 5.63 -29.15 4.50
N ASP A 189 6.20 -28.22 5.29
CA ASP A 189 7.40 -28.36 6.12
C ASP A 189 8.50 -29.18 5.40
N MET A 190 8.75 -28.84 4.13
CA MET A 190 9.70 -29.54 3.25
C MET A 190 11.11 -29.41 3.85
N THR A 191 11.46 -30.37 4.71
CA THR A 191 12.79 -30.46 5.30
C THR A 191 13.82 -30.82 4.23
N PRO A 192 15.12 -30.51 4.46
CA PRO A 192 16.20 -30.95 3.57
C PRO A 192 16.17 -32.46 3.32
N GLU A 193 15.77 -33.29 4.29
CA GLU A 193 15.62 -34.74 4.09
C GLU A 193 14.58 -35.09 3.01
N HIS A 194 13.42 -34.42 2.98
CA HIS A 194 12.40 -34.66 1.95
C HIS A 194 12.90 -34.31 0.54
N GLN A 195 13.75 -33.28 0.40
CA GLN A 195 14.40 -32.94 -0.87
C GLN A 195 15.39 -34.03 -1.31
N VAL A 196 16.16 -34.59 -0.37
CA VAL A 196 17.11 -35.68 -0.65
C VAL A 196 16.37 -36.94 -1.09
N GLU A 197 15.27 -37.30 -0.43
CA GLU A 197 14.45 -38.45 -0.81
C GLU A 197 13.79 -38.28 -2.20
N LEU A 198 13.27 -37.09 -2.51
CA LEU A 198 12.71 -36.79 -3.83
C LEU A 198 13.78 -36.86 -4.94
N ILE A 199 14.97 -36.32 -4.71
CA ILE A 199 16.10 -36.39 -5.67
C ILE A 199 16.57 -37.84 -5.86
N ALA A 200 16.62 -38.62 -4.77
CA ALA A 200 16.99 -40.03 -4.83
C ALA A 200 15.94 -40.86 -5.61
N ALA A 201 14.65 -40.65 -5.36
CA ALA A 201 13.56 -41.31 -6.07
C ALA A 201 13.57 -40.97 -7.57
N LEU A 202 13.79 -39.70 -7.92
CA LEU A 202 13.94 -39.25 -9.31
C LEU A 202 15.17 -39.86 -10.00
N SER A 203 16.30 -39.97 -9.28
CA SER A 203 17.53 -40.57 -9.81
C SER A 203 17.38 -42.07 -10.10
N VAL A 204 16.58 -42.79 -9.30
CA VAL A 204 16.25 -44.21 -9.54
C VAL A 204 15.36 -44.33 -10.77
N LEU A 205 14.29 -43.54 -10.87
CA LEU A 205 13.40 -43.52 -12.04
C LEU A 205 14.11 -43.14 -13.35
N GLN A 206 15.12 -42.28 -13.31
CA GLN A 206 15.93 -41.93 -14.47
C GLN A 206 16.95 -43.00 -14.86
N LYS A 207 17.40 -43.85 -13.93
CA LYS A 207 18.29 -44.98 -14.22
C LYS A 207 17.58 -46.19 -14.80
N GLU A 208 16.27 -46.30 -14.60
CA GLU A 208 15.44 -47.39 -15.16
C GLU A 208 14.85 -47.05 -16.55
N ARG A 209 15.21 -45.90 -17.13
CA ARG A 209 14.90 -45.50 -18.52
C ARG A 209 16.14 -45.56 -19.40
#